data_AF-A0A3B9DQA2-F1
#
_entry.id   AF-A0A3B9DQA2-F1
#
_cell.length_a   1.000
_cell.length_b   1.000
_cell.length_c   1.000
_cell.angle_alpha   90.00
_cell.angle_beta   90.00
_cell.angle_gamma   90.00
#
_symmetry.space_group_name_H-M   'P 1'
#
loop_
_entity.id
_entity.type
_entity.pdbx_description
1 polymer ?
#
loop_
_entity_poly.entity_id
_entity_poly.type
_entity_poly.pdbx_seq_one_letter_code
_entity_poly.pdbx_strand_id
1 'polypeptide(L)'
;MYFRDSNVIHTGDMFVRYGLPYIDHGNGGSLDGMIDALWAIAGLIDDQTIIIPGHGQLSRRTDLLEFRAMLATIRDRIKSGIARGLSVEQVIASNPARGYADPGGGTPGWVTTAYESYR
;
A
#
# COMPACT_ATOMS: atom_id res chain seq x y z
N MET A 1 -4.98 3.10 -16.47
CA MET A 1 -4.97 3.43 -17.91
C MET A 1 -3.59 3.89 -18.30
N TYR A 2 -2.98 3.37 -19.38
CA TYR A 2 -1.66 3.79 -19.84
C TYR A 2 -1.74 4.44 -21.24
N PHE A 3 -1.41 5.73 -21.30
CA PHE A 3 -1.25 6.51 -22.52
C PHE A 3 0.19 6.38 -23.03
N ARG A 4 0.44 5.36 -23.86
CA ARG A 4 1.80 4.96 -24.27
C ARG A 4 2.53 6.07 -25.04
N ASP A 5 1.86 6.73 -25.97
CA ASP A 5 2.48 7.78 -26.80
C ASP A 5 2.97 8.98 -25.99
N SER A 6 2.28 9.28 -24.88
CA SER A 6 2.66 10.37 -23.97
C SER A 6 3.55 9.91 -22.80
N ASN A 7 3.79 8.60 -22.68
CA ASN A 7 4.42 7.98 -21.51
C ASN A 7 3.79 8.40 -20.17
N VAL A 8 2.45 8.34 -20.08
CA VAL A 8 1.68 8.71 -18.88
C VAL A 8 0.77 7.56 -18.45
N ILE A 9 0.82 7.17 -17.18
CA ILE A 9 -0.10 6.19 -16.60
C ILE A 9 -0.97 6.81 -15.51
N HIS A 10 -2.28 6.56 -15.58
CA HIS A 10 -3.22 6.84 -14.49
C HIS A 10 -3.51 5.55 -13.73
N THR A 11 -3.19 5.49 -12.44
CA THR A 11 -3.29 4.26 -11.62
C THR A 11 -4.60 4.15 -10.85
N GLY A 12 -5.33 5.25 -10.68
CA GLY A 12 -6.44 5.30 -9.74
C GLY A 12 -5.91 5.09 -8.32
N ASP A 13 -6.79 4.68 -7.39
CA ASP A 13 -6.44 4.54 -5.98
C ASP A 13 -5.55 3.34 -5.64
N MET A 14 -5.09 2.59 -6.65
CA MET A 14 -3.99 1.63 -6.47
C MET A 14 -2.70 2.30 -6.02
N PHE A 15 -2.51 3.58 -6.38
CA PHE A 15 -1.41 4.40 -5.91
C PHE A 15 -1.92 5.81 -5.58
N VAL A 16 -1.65 6.24 -4.35
CA VAL A 16 -2.09 7.50 -3.76
C VAL A 16 -0.93 8.17 -3.03
N ARG A 17 -1.02 9.48 -2.80
CA ARG A 17 0.04 10.25 -2.11
C ARG A 17 -0.32 10.71 -0.70
N TYR A 18 -1.43 10.23 -0.13
CA TYR A 18 -1.90 10.65 1.20
C TYR A 18 -1.54 9.69 2.36
N GLY A 19 -0.79 8.61 2.11
CA GLY A 19 -0.37 7.66 3.15
C GLY A 19 -0.96 6.26 2.95
N LEU A 20 -1.54 5.66 3.99
CA LEU A 20 -2.09 4.30 3.91
C LEU A 20 -3.25 4.23 2.91
N PRO A 21 -3.23 3.31 1.93
CA PRO A 21 -4.29 3.18 0.92
C PRO A 21 -5.54 2.54 1.49
N TYR A 22 -6.69 2.71 0.86
CA TYR A 22 -7.88 1.95 1.23
C TYR A 22 -7.78 0.49 0.78
N ILE A 23 -7.89 -0.48 1.69
CA ILE A 23 -7.95 -1.91 1.35
C ILE A 23 -9.41 -2.34 1.30
N ASP A 24 -9.92 -2.59 0.09
CA ASP A 24 -11.31 -3.02 -0.11
C ASP A 24 -11.50 -4.52 0.16
N HIS A 25 -11.28 -4.91 1.42
CA HIS A 25 -11.32 -6.31 1.83
C HIS A 25 -12.69 -6.96 1.61
N GLY A 26 -13.77 -6.19 1.82
CA GLY A 26 -15.15 -6.68 1.63
C GLY A 26 -15.48 -7.11 0.20
N ASN A 27 -14.76 -6.57 -0.79
CA ASN A 27 -14.92 -6.93 -2.21
C ASN A 27 -13.75 -7.79 -2.75
N GLY A 28 -12.97 -8.42 -1.86
CA GLY A 28 -11.88 -9.33 -2.24
C GLY A 28 -10.51 -8.67 -2.43
N GLY A 29 -10.37 -7.39 -2.08
CA GLY A 29 -9.08 -6.70 -2.03
C GLY A 29 -8.20 -7.19 -0.88
N SER A 30 -6.88 -7.10 -1.05
CA SER A 30 -5.91 -7.45 0.00
C SER A 30 -4.66 -6.59 -0.10
N LEU A 31 -3.93 -6.47 1.01
CA LEU A 31 -2.65 -5.75 1.05
C LEU A 31 -1.59 -6.44 0.18
N ASP A 32 -1.56 -7.77 0.16
CA ASP A 32 -0.68 -8.53 -0.75
C ASP A 32 -1.02 -8.25 -2.23
N GLY A 33 -2.30 -8.27 -2.59
CA GLY A 33 -2.74 -7.93 -3.95
C GLY A 33 -2.38 -6.51 -4.37
N MET A 34 -2.45 -5.54 -3.45
CA MET A 34 -1.99 -4.17 -3.70
C MET A 34 -0.48 -4.11 -3.96
N ILE A 35 0.33 -4.78 -3.14
CA ILE A 35 1.79 -4.82 -3.29
C ILE A 35 2.20 -5.44 -4.63
N ASP A 36 1.52 -6.51 -5.04
CA ASP A 36 1.77 -7.19 -6.30
C ASP A 36 1.33 -6.35 -7.51
N ALA A 37 0.18 -5.70 -7.42
CA ALA A 37 -0.30 -4.79 -8.46
C ALA A 37 0.65 -3.60 -8.66
N LEU A 38 1.14 -3.01 -7.57
CA LEU A 38 2.16 -1.95 -7.63
C LEU A 38 3.45 -2.45 -8.30
N TRP A 39 3.87 -3.67 -7.99
CA TRP A 39 5.04 -4.27 -8.64
C TRP A 39 4.84 -4.47 -10.14
N ALA A 40 3.66 -4.95 -10.54
CA ALA A 40 3.31 -5.11 -11.95
C ALA A 40 3.30 -3.77 -12.69
N ILE A 41 2.76 -2.70 -12.06
CA ILE A 41 2.80 -1.35 -12.62
C ILE A 41 4.25 -0.88 -12.79
N ALA A 42 5.11 -1.08 -11.79
CA ALA A 42 6.53 -0.73 -11.86
C ALA A 42 7.30 -1.48 -12.96
N GLY A 43 6.84 -2.66 -13.36
CA GLY A 43 7.40 -3.43 -14.48
C GLY A 43 6.88 -2.99 -15.86
N LEU A 44 5.72 -2.31 -15.90
CA LEU A 44 5.12 -1.80 -17.13
C LEU A 44 5.70 -0.44 -17.57
N ILE A 45 6.21 0.34 -16.61
CA ILE A 45 6.65 1.72 -16.80
C ILE A 45 8.17 1.87 -16.66
N ASP A 46 8.71 2.95 -17.21
CA ASP A 46 10.12 3.31 -17.10
C ASP A 46 10.34 4.52 -16.16
N ASP A 47 11.61 4.91 -15.97
CA ASP A 47 11.97 6.00 -15.08
C ASP A 47 11.57 7.39 -15.61
N GLN A 48 11.16 7.50 -16.89
CA GLN A 48 10.66 8.74 -17.50
C GLN A 48 9.13 8.83 -17.48
N THR A 49 8.44 7.77 -17.07
CA THR A 49 6.98 7.72 -17.06
C THR A 49 6.40 8.64 -16.00
N ILE A 50 5.43 9.47 -16.39
CA ILE A 50 4.64 10.29 -15.46
C ILE A 50 3.47 9.47 -14.94
N ILE A 51 3.29 9.45 -13.62
CA ILE A 51 2.19 8.77 -12.95
C ILE A 51 1.18 9.80 -12.46
N ILE A 52 -0.08 9.63 -12.87
CA ILE A 52 -1.25 10.31 -12.31
C ILE A 52 -1.84 9.36 -11.24
N PRO A 53 -1.64 9.63 -9.94
CA PRO A 53 -2.25 8.83 -8.89
C PRO A 53 -3.77 9.05 -8.85
N GLY A 54 -4.50 8.19 -8.14
CA GLY A 54 -5.91 8.44 -7.85
C GLY A 54 -6.12 9.74 -7.05
N HIS A 55 -5.20 10.00 -6.11
CA HIS A 55 -5.19 11.22 -5.29
C HIS A 55 -3.78 11.72 -5.00
N GLY A 56 -3.65 13.05 -4.98
CA GLY A 56 -2.42 13.77 -4.67
C GLY A 56 -1.62 14.17 -5.90
N GLN A 57 -0.33 14.47 -5.70
CA GLN A 57 0.53 15.05 -6.73
C GLN A 57 0.99 14.05 -7.80
N LEU A 58 1.28 14.57 -9.01
CA LEU A 58 1.98 13.81 -10.05
C LEU A 58 3.26 13.17 -9.50
N SER A 59 3.54 11.97 -9.99
CA SER A 59 4.55 11.09 -9.40
C SER A 59 5.40 10.43 -10.47
N ARG A 60 6.52 9.82 -10.03
CA ARG A 60 7.43 9.04 -10.87
C ARG A 60 7.46 7.58 -10.40
N ARG A 61 8.10 6.73 -11.20
CA ARG A 61 8.32 5.32 -10.88
C ARG A 61 8.97 5.10 -9.50
N THR A 62 9.90 5.97 -9.09
CA THR A 62 10.53 5.91 -7.77
C THR A 62 9.55 6.10 -6.62
N ASP A 63 8.64 7.08 -6.73
CA ASP A 63 7.60 7.31 -5.71
C ASP A 63 6.70 6.07 -5.53
N LEU A 64 6.35 5.41 -6.64
CA LEU A 64 5.55 4.20 -6.63
C LEU A 64 6.28 3.03 -5.96
N LEU A 65 7.58 2.89 -6.20
CA LEU A 65 8.42 1.87 -5.57
C LEU A 65 8.58 2.11 -4.06
N GLU A 66 8.74 3.37 -3.65
CA GLU A 66 8.79 3.76 -2.23
C GLU A 66 7.47 3.45 -1.52
N PHE A 67 6.34 3.77 -2.16
CA PHE A 67 5.02 3.44 -1.65
C PHE A 67 4.81 1.94 -1.50
N ARG A 68 5.19 1.15 -2.51
CA ARG A 68 5.18 -0.32 -2.41
C ARG A 68 6.06 -0.83 -1.26
N ALA A 69 7.26 -0.27 -1.11
CA ALA A 69 8.21 -0.68 -0.06
C ALA A 69 7.66 -0.38 1.34
N MET A 70 6.99 0.75 1.52
CA MET A 70 6.24 1.06 2.73
C MET A 70 5.21 -0.03 3.03
N LEU A 71 4.32 -0.35 2.08
CA LEU A 71 3.28 -1.36 2.27
C LEU A 71 3.86 -2.74 2.61
N ALA A 72 4.90 -3.16 1.89
CA ALA A 72 5.61 -4.41 2.17
C ALA A 72 6.20 -4.43 3.58
N THR A 73 6.82 -3.35 4.02
CA THR A 73 7.39 -3.24 5.37
C THR A 73 6.31 -3.37 6.44
N ILE A 74 5.16 -2.71 6.26
CA ILE A 74 4.05 -2.76 7.21
C ILE A 74 3.44 -4.17 7.23
N ARG A 75 3.20 -4.78 6.06
CA ARG A 75 2.76 -6.17 5.95
C ARG A 75 3.68 -7.11 6.71
N ASP A 76 4.99 -7.04 6.48
CA ASP A 76 5.94 -7.98 7.06
C ASP A 76 5.94 -7.90 8.59
N ARG A 77 5.77 -6.69 9.14
CA ARG A 77 5.57 -6.46 10.59
C ARG A 77 4.27 -7.09 11.09
N ILE A 78 3.16 -6.94 10.36
CA ILE A 78 1.86 -7.55 10.69
C ILE A 78 1.97 -9.09 10.68
N LYS A 79 2.47 -9.67 9.57
CA LYS A 79 2.62 -11.13 9.41
C LYS A 79 3.56 -11.72 10.45
N SER A 80 4.63 -11.00 10.82
CA SER A 80 5.51 -11.40 11.93
C SER A 80 4.80 -11.41 13.29
N GLY A 81 3.87 -10.48 13.53
CA GLY A 81 3.02 -10.49 14.72
C GLY A 81 2.09 -11.71 14.75
N ILE A 82 1.40 -11.96 13.64
CA ILE A 82 0.52 -13.12 13.46
C ILE A 82 1.29 -14.43 13.68
N ALA A 83 2.47 -14.58 13.07
CA ALA A 83 3.31 -15.77 13.22
C ALA A 83 3.79 -16.00 14.67
N ARG A 84 3.85 -14.95 15.48
CA ARG A 84 4.14 -15.02 16.92
C ARG A 84 2.90 -15.24 17.79
N GLY A 85 1.73 -15.45 17.19
CA GLY A 85 0.46 -15.67 17.89
C GLY A 85 -0.14 -14.42 18.53
N LEU A 86 0.29 -13.21 18.10
CA LEU A 86 -0.25 -11.96 18.64
C LEU A 86 -1.69 -11.74 18.16
N SER A 87 -2.56 -11.20 19.03
CA SER A 87 -3.89 -10.72 18.66
C SER A 87 -3.82 -9.45 17.80
N VAL A 88 -4.93 -9.06 17.17
CA VAL A 88 -5.00 -7.83 16.37
C VAL A 88 -4.68 -6.60 17.21
N GLU A 89 -5.16 -6.54 18.46
CA GLU A 89 -4.89 -5.45 19.40
C GLU A 89 -3.40 -5.37 19.74
N GLN A 90 -2.75 -6.52 19.94
CA GLN A 90 -1.31 -6.60 20.20
C GLN A 90 -0.49 -6.19 18.97
N VAL A 91 -0.94 -6.54 17.76
CA VAL A 91 -0.31 -6.09 16.52
C VAL A 91 -0.46 -4.58 16.35
N ILE A 92 -1.64 -4.01 16.57
CA ILE A 92 -1.86 -2.54 16.56
C ILE A 92 -0.93 -1.86 17.56
N ALA A 93 -0.86 -2.36 18.80
CA ALA A 93 0.01 -1.82 19.85
C ALA A 93 1.51 -1.88 19.49
N SER A 94 1.92 -2.82 18.64
CA SER A 94 3.30 -2.91 18.14
C SER A 94 3.67 -1.82 17.11
N ASN A 95 2.70 -0.98 16.71
CA ASN A 95 2.83 0.09 15.74
C ASN A 95 3.52 -0.37 14.43
N PRO A 96 2.87 -1.24 13.64
CA PRO A 96 3.47 -1.80 12.44
C PRO A 96 3.69 -0.73 11.36
N ALA A 97 2.91 0.36 11.38
CA ALA A 97 3.02 1.51 10.48
C ALA A 97 4.06 2.56 10.92
N ARG A 98 4.84 2.32 11.99
CA ARG A 98 5.85 3.27 12.45
C ARG A 98 6.79 3.73 11.33
N GLY A 99 7.02 5.04 11.27
CA GLY A 99 7.82 5.70 10.23
C GLY A 99 7.04 6.04 8.96
N TYR A 100 5.77 5.62 8.84
CA TYR A 100 4.95 5.81 7.65
C TYR A 100 3.58 6.44 7.93
N ALA A 101 2.98 6.16 9.08
CA ALA A 101 1.70 6.74 9.49
C ALA A 101 1.67 7.06 10.98
N ASP A 102 0.82 8.02 11.35
CA ASP A 102 0.48 8.31 12.75
C ASP A 102 -0.20 7.06 13.37
N PRO A 103 0.18 6.62 14.59
CA PRO A 103 -0.40 5.43 15.20
C PRO A 103 -1.87 5.60 15.62
N GLY A 104 -2.37 6.84 15.69
CA GLY A 104 -3.78 7.16 15.97
C GLY A 104 -4.63 7.27 14.71
N GLY A 105 -5.78 7.94 14.85
CA GLY A 105 -6.71 8.18 13.74
C GLY A 105 -7.19 6.89 13.07
N GLY A 106 -7.05 6.82 11.75
CA GLY A 106 -7.49 5.67 10.94
C GLY A 106 -6.53 4.48 10.91
N THR A 107 -5.30 4.63 11.42
CA THR A 107 -4.26 3.58 11.34
C THR A 107 -4.65 2.29 12.06
N PRO A 108 -5.24 2.30 13.27
CA PRO A 108 -5.70 1.07 13.92
C PRO A 108 -6.69 0.29 13.06
N GLY A 109 -7.68 0.98 12.47
CA GLY A 109 -8.67 0.35 11.59
C GLY A 109 -8.05 -0.24 10.33
N TRP A 110 -7.10 0.47 9.72
CA TRP A 110 -6.36 -0.03 8.55
C TRP A 110 -5.55 -1.29 8.89
N VAL A 111 -4.86 -1.29 10.03
CA VAL A 111 -4.09 -2.46 10.50
C VAL A 111 -5.01 -3.64 10.78
N THR A 112 -6.20 -3.41 11.36
CA THR A 112 -7.22 -4.45 11.53
C THR A 112 -7.60 -5.07 10.19
N THR A 113 -7.98 -4.26 9.19
CA THR A 113 -8.33 -4.76 7.85
C THR A 113 -7.20 -5.59 7.23
N ALA A 114 -5.96 -5.10 7.32
CA ALA A 114 -4.80 -5.82 6.81
C ALA A 114 -4.56 -7.14 7.57
N TYR A 115 -4.68 -7.13 8.90
CA TYR A 115 -4.51 -8.32 9.75
C TYR A 115 -5.55 -9.39 9.44
N GLU A 116 -6.82 -9.01 9.29
CA GLU A 116 -7.93 -9.92 8.98
C GLU A 116 -7.79 -10.57 7.60
N SER A 117 -7.17 -9.89 6.64
CA SER A 117 -6.90 -10.46 5.31
C SER A 117 -5.94 -11.66 5.28
N TYR A 118 -5.28 -11.97 6.41
CA TYR A 118 -4.35 -13.09 6.54
C TYR A 118 -4.87 -14.24 7.41
N ARG A 119 -6.14 -14.22 7.83
CA ARG A 119 -6.74 -15.26 8.68
C ARG A 119 -7.70 -16.17 7.94
#